data_AF-A0AA36JSQ6-F1
#
_entry.id   AF-A0AA36JSQ6-F1
#
_cell.length_a   1.000
_cell.length_b   1.000
_cell.length_c   1.000
_cell.angle_alpha   90.00
_cell.angle_beta   90.00
_cell.angle_gamma   90.00
#
_symmetry.space_group_name_H-M   'P 1'
#
loop_
_entity.id
_entity.type
_entity.pdbx_description
1 polymer ?
#
loop_
_entity_poly.entity_id
_entity_poly.type
_entity_poly.pdbx_seq_one_letter_code
_entity_poly.pdbx_strand_id
1 'polypeptide(L)'
;MFLTAWPKPAFLFGNAFTQLYYVLLKQAVMDIFNGFVLGGIHIDGKTIEATLCLAVVMVMLRLELFRRAVNGRPGELQPSADKYKKLLRECAPEAIGSLTCLVLVIILRSRGDTIGDSLDGHSREAWEAIKMQWPLLMTADTLLAIQVMLRLVVVLSALLRSGGAGQSPLLDECAALWCAGALAKCLSLNRSQAYWLEGPVGGMLPTMLEALLVPLLFLLGQRALFRSAGTMVLVVVLIGMFAQRNTLQFAEESEANILFTAVHCFEFLSAIIYAGRTMLLDNDGQFHLAFTHFVMVVQQSLAAYFWLQAFEGETDVNGLGLGIKAIQFSCLGQLCAYLAAATLHAASWFTDDTPVHVNI
;
A
#
# COMPACT_ATOMS: atom_id res chain seq x y z
N MET A 1 -11.90 -26.53 45.70
CA MET A 1 -10.48 -26.27 46.04
C MET A 1 -9.65 -27.31 45.32
N PHE A 2 -9.21 -27.00 44.09
CA PHE A 2 -8.16 -27.63 43.27
C PHE A 2 -8.35 -27.10 41.83
N LEU A 3 -7.79 -25.91 41.56
CA LEU A 3 -7.59 -25.39 40.21
C LEU A 3 -6.10 -25.50 39.94
N THR A 4 -5.75 -26.42 39.03
CA THR A 4 -4.39 -26.72 38.62
C THR A 4 -3.88 -25.62 37.69
N ALA A 5 -2.79 -24.99 38.12
CA ALA A 5 -2.04 -24.00 37.36
C ALA A 5 -1.44 -24.66 36.10
N TRP A 6 -1.88 -24.21 34.92
CA TRP A 6 -1.18 -24.47 33.67
C TRP A 6 0.08 -23.60 33.59
N PRO A 7 1.27 -24.16 33.31
CA PRO A 7 2.47 -23.36 33.11
C PRO A 7 2.34 -22.58 31.80
N LYS A 8 2.52 -21.26 31.87
CA LYS A 8 2.65 -20.40 30.69
C LYS A 8 3.86 -20.89 29.87
N PRO A 9 3.70 -21.26 28.58
CA PRO A 9 4.85 -21.62 27.76
C PRO A 9 5.79 -20.43 27.66
N ALA A 10 7.05 -20.67 28.02
CA ALA A 10 8.08 -19.67 28.17
C ALA A 10 8.40 -18.96 26.85
N PHE A 11 8.42 -17.64 26.93
CA PHE A 11 8.81 -16.62 25.93
C PHE A 11 10.27 -16.72 25.42
N LEU A 12 10.95 -17.86 25.60
CA LEU A 12 12.40 -18.00 25.35
C LEU A 12 12.75 -18.36 23.90
N PHE A 13 11.82 -18.91 23.12
CA PHE A 13 12.05 -19.18 21.69
C PHE A 13 11.92 -17.94 20.79
N GLY A 14 11.30 -16.86 21.29
CA GLY A 14 11.12 -15.63 20.52
C GLY A 14 12.46 -14.96 20.17
N ASN A 15 13.32 -14.73 21.15
CA ASN A 15 14.52 -13.88 20.95
C ASN A 15 15.55 -14.48 19.97
N ALA A 16 15.79 -15.78 19.99
CA ALA A 16 16.77 -16.40 19.08
C ALA A 16 16.27 -16.41 17.63
N PHE A 17 14.98 -16.69 17.43
CA PHE A 17 14.37 -16.69 16.10
C PHE A 17 14.19 -15.27 15.57
N THR A 18 13.83 -14.30 16.41
CA THR A 18 13.78 -12.87 16.03
C THR A 18 15.16 -12.33 15.71
N GLN A 19 16.22 -12.76 16.41
CA GLN A 19 17.62 -12.38 16.09
C GLN A 19 18.09 -12.99 14.76
N LEU A 20 17.90 -14.29 14.56
CA LEU A 20 18.26 -14.96 13.30
C LEU A 20 17.47 -14.38 12.12
N TYR A 21 16.18 -14.09 12.34
CA TYR A 21 15.33 -13.44 11.36
C TYR A 21 15.74 -12.00 11.08
N TYR A 22 16.11 -11.20 12.10
CA TYR A 22 16.66 -9.86 11.89
C TYR A 22 17.95 -9.91 11.07
N VAL A 23 18.81 -10.91 11.31
CA VAL A 23 20.03 -11.11 10.53
C VAL A 23 19.68 -11.49 9.09
N LEU A 24 18.74 -12.40 8.86
CA LEU A 24 18.33 -12.82 7.51
C LEU A 24 17.56 -11.74 6.74
N LEU A 25 16.66 -11.00 7.39
CA LEU A 25 15.96 -9.86 6.78
C LEU A 25 16.93 -8.72 6.50
N LYS A 26 17.82 -8.41 7.46
CA LYS A 26 18.90 -7.44 7.23
C LYS A 26 19.79 -7.89 6.09
N GLN A 27 20.14 -9.17 6.01
CA GLN A 27 20.96 -9.72 4.92
C GLN A 27 20.23 -9.66 3.59
N ALA A 28 18.95 -10.07 3.51
CA ALA A 28 18.17 -10.00 2.28
C ALA A 28 17.89 -8.56 1.82
N VAL A 29 17.57 -7.65 2.75
CA VAL A 29 17.44 -6.21 2.45
C VAL A 29 18.79 -5.65 2.04
N MET A 30 19.87 -6.00 2.72
CA MET A 30 21.22 -5.57 2.36
C MET A 30 21.68 -6.20 1.04
N ASP A 31 21.26 -7.40 0.67
CA ASP A 31 21.64 -8.06 -0.58
C ASP A 31 20.83 -7.53 -1.75
N ILE A 32 19.54 -7.21 -1.54
CA ILE A 32 18.73 -6.44 -2.50
C ILE A 32 19.32 -5.04 -2.67
N PHE A 33 19.64 -4.37 -1.56
CA PHE A 33 20.22 -3.03 -1.56
C PHE A 33 21.64 -3.04 -2.15
N ASN A 34 22.46 -4.05 -1.85
CA ASN A 34 23.83 -4.21 -2.35
C ASN A 34 23.81 -4.63 -3.82
N GLY A 35 22.93 -5.53 -4.25
CA GLY A 35 22.73 -5.84 -5.67
C GLY A 35 22.28 -4.61 -6.46
N PHE A 36 21.50 -3.72 -5.82
CA PHE A 36 21.01 -2.48 -6.41
C PHE A 36 22.03 -1.32 -6.37
N VAL A 37 22.88 -1.24 -5.33
CA VAL A 37 23.84 -0.14 -5.10
C VAL A 37 25.25 -0.47 -5.61
N LEU A 38 25.70 -1.72 -5.53
CA LEU A 38 27.02 -2.15 -6.01
C LEU A 38 27.03 -2.51 -7.50
N GLY A 39 25.87 -2.50 -8.18
CA GLY A 39 25.78 -2.61 -9.64
C GLY A 39 26.42 -1.45 -10.43
N GLY A 40 27.06 -0.49 -9.74
CA GLY A 40 27.65 0.70 -10.35
C GLY A 40 26.57 1.73 -10.63
N ILE A 41 26.41 2.70 -9.74
CA ILE A 41 25.46 3.79 -9.93
C ILE A 41 25.99 4.71 -11.03
N HIS A 42 25.56 4.47 -12.27
CA HIS A 42 25.50 5.53 -13.25
C HIS A 42 24.43 6.51 -12.75
N ILE A 43 24.84 7.74 -12.41
CA ILE A 43 23.91 8.78 -11.96
C ILE A 43 23.11 9.25 -13.18
N ASP A 44 22.07 8.49 -13.49
CA ASP A 44 21.02 8.88 -14.44
C ASP A 44 19.92 9.66 -13.70
N GLY A 45 19.14 10.47 -14.43
CA GLY A 45 18.07 11.27 -13.87
C GLY A 45 17.05 10.46 -13.06
N LYS A 46 16.85 9.18 -13.42
CA LYS A 46 15.96 8.24 -12.72
C LYS A 46 16.46 7.87 -11.31
N THR A 47 17.78 7.84 -11.11
CA THR A 47 18.39 7.54 -9.81
C THR A 47 18.23 8.72 -8.84
N ILE A 48 18.25 9.95 -9.36
CA ILE A 48 18.01 11.17 -8.57
C ILE A 48 16.56 11.19 -8.05
N GLU A 49 15.60 10.83 -8.90
CA GLU A 49 14.17 10.78 -8.54
C GLU A 49 13.87 9.75 -7.44
N ALA A 50 14.43 8.54 -7.57
CA ALA A 50 14.34 7.52 -6.53
C ALA A 50 14.97 7.97 -5.21
N THR A 51 16.13 8.63 -5.29
CA THR A 51 16.83 9.17 -4.11
C THR A 51 16.03 10.27 -3.42
N LEU A 52 15.37 11.15 -4.18
CA LEU A 52 14.46 12.18 -3.64
C LEU A 52 13.27 11.53 -2.91
N CYS A 53 12.65 10.52 -3.51
CA CYS A 53 11.57 9.77 -2.86
C CYS A 53 12.02 9.14 -1.54
N LEU A 54 13.19 8.50 -1.52
CA LEU A 54 13.75 7.92 -0.31
C LEU A 54 14.05 8.99 0.76
N ALA A 55 14.59 10.15 0.35
CA ALA A 55 14.85 11.26 1.25
C ALA A 55 13.56 11.80 1.90
N VAL A 56 12.47 11.90 1.14
CA VAL A 56 11.15 12.30 1.66
C VAL A 56 10.66 11.32 2.71
N VAL A 57 10.72 10.02 2.41
CA VAL A 57 10.35 8.95 3.38
C VAL A 57 11.18 9.08 4.66
N MET A 58 12.49 9.33 4.54
CA MET A 58 13.38 9.50 5.69
C MET A 58 13.09 10.76 6.49
N VAL A 59 12.73 11.88 5.85
CA VAL A 59 12.31 13.12 6.52
C VAL A 59 11.01 12.91 7.28
N MET A 60 10.02 12.27 6.67
CA MET A 60 8.76 11.92 7.33
C MET A 60 9.00 11.04 8.56
N LEU A 61 9.86 10.03 8.43
CA LEU A 61 10.26 9.16 9.54
C LEU A 61 10.90 9.97 10.68
N ARG A 62 11.80 10.90 10.36
CA ARG A 62 12.47 11.75 11.36
C ARG A 62 11.51 12.69 12.09
N LEU A 63 10.63 13.36 11.35
CA LEU A 63 9.65 14.29 11.93
C LEU A 63 8.73 13.58 12.92
N GLU A 64 8.35 12.35 12.61
CA GLU A 64 7.48 11.54 13.46
C GLU A 64 8.19 11.03 14.71
N LEU A 65 9.45 10.59 14.59
CA LEU A 65 10.28 10.27 15.75
C LEU A 65 10.45 11.46 16.69
N PHE A 66 10.62 12.67 16.14
CA PHE A 66 10.70 13.90 16.91
C PHE A 66 9.37 14.24 17.60
N ARG A 67 8.23 14.07 16.90
CA ARG A 67 6.88 14.26 17.47
C ARG A 67 6.66 13.37 18.69
N ARG A 68 7.02 12.08 18.59
CA ARG A 68 6.91 11.11 19.68
C ARG A 68 7.80 11.47 20.87
N ALA A 69 9.01 11.97 20.64
CA ALA A 69 9.91 12.41 21.70
C ALA A 69 9.36 13.61 22.48
N VAL A 70 8.67 14.53 21.81
CA VAL A 70 8.14 15.77 22.43
C VAL A 70 6.80 15.54 23.13
N ASN A 71 5.94 14.65 22.62
CA ASN A 71 4.58 14.45 23.15
C ASN A 71 4.48 13.47 24.33
N GLY A 72 5.60 12.91 24.81
CA GLY A 72 5.64 11.94 25.91
C GLY A 72 5.41 12.50 27.33
N ARG A 73 5.03 13.78 27.51
CA ARG A 73 4.76 14.36 28.84
C ARG A 73 3.25 14.63 29.04
N PRO A 74 2.56 13.83 29.86
CA PRO A 74 1.16 14.08 30.22
C PRO A 74 1.09 15.08 31.38
N GLY A 75 0.33 16.16 31.20
CA GLY A 75 -0.07 17.02 32.31
C GLY A 75 -0.19 18.49 31.94
N GLU A 76 -1.30 18.88 31.30
CA GLU A 76 -2.03 20.12 31.60
C GLU A 76 -3.28 20.22 30.72
N LEU A 77 -4.45 20.28 31.38
CA LEU A 77 -5.75 20.49 30.75
C LEU A 77 -5.98 22.01 30.58
N GLN A 78 -5.87 22.51 29.35
CA GLN A 78 -6.63 23.69 28.91
C GLN A 78 -7.30 23.39 27.57
N PRO A 79 -8.62 23.61 27.42
CA PRO A 79 -9.31 23.43 26.15
C PRO A 79 -9.42 24.76 25.38
N SER A 80 -9.18 24.74 24.06
CA SER A 80 -10.00 25.42 23.01
C SER A 80 -9.22 25.79 21.72
N ALA A 81 -7.96 26.22 21.74
CA ALA A 81 -7.14 26.33 20.51
C ALA A 81 -6.25 25.09 20.28
N ASP A 82 -5.92 24.39 21.37
CA ASP A 82 -4.98 23.29 21.36
C ASP A 82 -5.52 22.01 20.71
N LYS A 83 -6.85 21.85 20.63
CA LYS A 83 -7.48 20.70 19.95
C LYS A 83 -7.19 20.70 18.45
N TYR A 84 -7.39 21.83 17.77
CA TYR A 84 -7.08 21.98 16.34
C TYR A 84 -5.58 21.88 16.07
N LYS A 85 -4.75 22.48 16.93
CA LYS A 85 -3.29 22.38 16.82
C LYS A 85 -2.80 20.95 17.02
N LYS A 86 -3.38 20.22 17.97
CA LYS A 86 -3.09 18.80 18.21
C LYS A 86 -3.52 17.96 17.01
N LEU A 87 -4.70 18.20 16.45
CA LEU A 87 -5.21 17.50 15.27
C LEU A 87 -4.33 17.75 14.04
N LEU A 88 -3.97 19.01 13.76
CA LEU A 88 -3.05 19.36 12.68
C LEU A 88 -1.68 18.71 12.88
N ARG A 89 -1.18 18.64 14.13
CA ARG A 89 0.08 17.98 14.46
C ARG A 89 0.00 16.45 14.37
N GLU A 90 -1.19 15.87 14.54
CA GLU A 90 -1.43 14.43 14.43
C GLU A 90 -1.57 13.94 12.99
N CYS A 91 -2.02 14.82 12.08
CA CYS A 91 -2.12 14.56 10.64
C CYS A 91 -1.01 15.21 9.81
N ALA A 92 -0.10 15.95 10.44
CA ALA A 92 1.00 16.60 9.74
C ALA A 92 1.84 15.63 8.90
N PRO A 93 2.31 14.46 9.39
CA PRO A 93 3.16 13.60 8.58
C PRO A 93 2.40 13.05 7.37
N GLU A 94 1.13 12.70 7.54
CA GLU A 94 0.24 12.24 6.47
C GLU A 94 0.03 13.29 5.39
N ALA A 95 -0.34 14.50 5.81
CA ALA A 95 -0.59 15.62 4.90
C ALA A 95 0.69 16.02 4.16
N ILE A 96 1.83 16.05 4.85
CA ILE A 96 3.15 16.31 4.24
C ILE A 96 3.49 15.21 3.24
N GLY A 97 3.26 13.93 3.58
CA GLY A 97 3.50 12.81 2.68
C GLY A 97 2.68 12.91 1.40
N SER A 98 1.36 13.08 1.52
CA SER A 98 0.47 13.25 0.37
C SER A 98 0.83 14.49 -0.46
N LEU A 99 1.11 15.63 0.18
CA LEU A 99 1.52 16.84 -0.52
C LEU A 99 2.82 16.62 -1.27
N THR A 100 3.78 15.90 -0.68
CA THR A 100 5.05 15.60 -1.33
C THR A 100 4.85 14.68 -2.53
N CYS A 101 3.97 13.69 -2.44
CA CYS A 101 3.59 12.87 -3.59
C CYS A 101 3.01 13.72 -4.72
N LEU A 102 2.10 14.66 -4.42
CA LEU A 102 1.52 15.56 -5.41
C LEU A 102 2.56 16.48 -6.05
N VAL A 103 3.44 17.09 -5.24
CA VAL A 103 4.53 17.94 -5.75
C VAL A 103 5.46 17.14 -6.66
N LEU A 104 5.83 15.92 -6.27
CA LEU A 104 6.68 15.07 -7.09
C LEU A 104 6.02 14.72 -8.43
N VAL A 105 4.72 14.40 -8.42
CA VAL A 105 3.95 14.14 -9.65
C VAL A 105 3.93 15.37 -10.56
N ILE A 106 3.74 16.57 -10.00
CA ILE A 106 3.78 17.83 -10.76
C ILE A 106 5.16 18.06 -11.38
N ILE A 107 6.24 17.82 -10.62
CA ILE A 107 7.62 17.96 -11.11
C ILE A 107 7.92 16.94 -12.21
N LEU A 108 7.57 15.67 -12.00
CA LEU A 108 7.81 14.62 -13.00
C LEU A 108 7.01 14.88 -14.27
N ARG A 109 5.77 15.36 -14.14
CA ARG A 109 4.94 15.77 -15.28
C ARG A 109 5.53 16.98 -16.02
N SER A 110 6.11 17.95 -15.31
CA SER A 110 6.67 19.16 -15.93
C SER A 110 7.97 18.89 -16.69
N ARG A 111 8.69 17.80 -16.38
CA ARG A 111 9.84 17.33 -17.18
C ARG A 111 9.45 16.85 -18.58
N GLY A 112 8.16 16.66 -18.82
CA GLY A 112 7.65 16.21 -20.10
C GLY A 112 7.80 14.71 -20.28
N ASP A 113 7.35 14.25 -21.44
CA ASP A 113 7.37 12.85 -21.80
C ASP A 113 8.54 12.60 -22.76
N THR A 114 9.63 12.05 -22.23
CA THR A 114 10.83 11.74 -23.00
C THR A 114 10.68 10.52 -23.89
N ILE A 115 9.62 9.72 -23.72
CA ILE A 115 9.41 8.49 -24.51
C ILE A 115 8.98 8.87 -25.93
N GLY A 116 8.08 9.85 -26.06
CA GLY A 116 7.53 10.28 -27.35
C GLY A 116 8.56 10.76 -28.38
N ASP A 117 9.73 11.23 -27.94
CA ASP A 117 10.80 11.71 -28.83
C ASP A 117 11.62 10.57 -29.46
N SER A 118 11.53 9.36 -28.90
CA SER A 118 12.27 8.18 -29.37
C SER A 118 11.44 7.25 -30.26
N LEU A 119 10.13 7.48 -30.36
CA LEU A 119 9.20 6.67 -31.14
C LEU A 119 9.25 7.05 -32.62
N ASP A 120 9.03 6.05 -33.50
CA ASP A 120 8.79 6.27 -34.91
C ASP A 120 7.46 6.99 -35.15
N GLY A 121 7.26 7.52 -36.37
CA GLY A 121 6.11 8.35 -36.68
C GLY A 121 4.76 7.67 -36.40
N HIS A 122 4.65 6.36 -36.63
CA HIS A 122 3.40 5.64 -36.41
C HIS A 122 3.12 5.42 -34.91
N SER A 123 4.12 4.97 -34.13
CA SER A 123 3.97 4.84 -32.68
C SER A 123 3.74 6.19 -31.99
N ARG A 124 4.28 7.28 -32.54
CA ARG A 124 4.01 8.63 -32.04
C ARG A 124 2.54 9.03 -32.19
N GLU A 125 1.89 8.75 -33.32
CA GLU A 125 0.47 9.03 -33.50
C GLU A 125 -0.40 8.22 -32.53
N ALA A 126 -0.11 6.92 -32.37
CA ALA A 126 -0.81 6.08 -31.39
C ALA A 126 -0.62 6.60 -29.95
N TRP A 127 0.59 7.04 -29.63
CA TRP A 127 0.91 7.60 -28.32
C TRP A 127 0.22 8.95 -28.05
N GLU A 128 0.15 9.83 -29.05
CA GLU A 128 -0.61 11.09 -28.95
C GLU A 128 -2.12 10.82 -28.79
N ALA A 129 -2.66 9.80 -29.45
CA ALA A 129 -4.04 9.37 -29.26
C ALA A 129 -4.30 8.87 -27.82
N ILE A 130 -3.37 8.10 -27.24
CA ILE A 130 -3.45 7.68 -25.82
C ILE A 130 -3.44 8.91 -24.91
N LYS A 131 -2.58 9.90 -25.14
CA LYS A 131 -2.55 11.14 -24.33
C LYS A 131 -3.87 11.90 -24.38
N MET A 132 -4.54 11.92 -25.54
CA MET A 132 -5.86 12.57 -25.68
C MET A 132 -6.94 11.87 -24.85
N GLN A 133 -6.83 10.56 -24.61
CA GLN A 133 -7.76 9.82 -23.75
C GLN A 133 -7.52 10.11 -22.26
N TRP A 134 -6.29 10.49 -21.87
CA TRP A 134 -5.89 10.71 -20.47
C TRP A 134 -5.35 12.13 -20.20
N PRO A 135 -6.11 13.21 -20.51
CA PRO A 135 -5.59 14.58 -20.53
C PRO A 135 -5.13 15.09 -19.15
N LEU A 136 -5.73 14.55 -18.08
CA LEU A 136 -5.40 14.93 -16.71
C LEU A 136 -4.05 14.39 -16.24
N LEU A 137 -3.54 13.28 -16.81
CA LEU A 137 -2.37 12.57 -16.27
C LEU A 137 -1.32 12.20 -17.32
N MET A 138 -1.52 12.62 -18.58
CA MET A 138 -0.70 12.28 -19.76
C MET A 138 -0.75 10.79 -20.13
N THR A 139 -0.57 9.88 -19.17
CA THR A 139 -0.65 8.43 -19.38
C THR A 139 -1.51 7.78 -18.31
N ALA A 140 -2.18 6.68 -18.66
CA ALA A 140 -3.00 5.89 -17.74
C ALA A 140 -2.16 5.37 -16.55
N ASP A 141 -0.93 4.94 -16.82
CA ASP A 141 -0.01 4.37 -15.84
C ASP A 141 0.43 5.34 -14.74
N THR A 142 0.36 6.65 -15.00
CA THR A 142 0.60 7.68 -13.97
C THR A 142 -0.40 7.55 -12.82
N LEU A 143 -1.64 7.09 -13.06
CA LEU A 143 -2.64 6.80 -12.01
C LEU A 143 -2.14 5.73 -11.05
N LEU A 144 -1.64 4.62 -11.61
CA LEU A 144 -1.15 3.50 -10.83
C LEU A 144 0.13 3.87 -10.08
N ALA A 145 1.00 4.69 -10.68
CA ALA A 145 2.19 5.19 -9.98
C ALA A 145 1.81 6.07 -8.77
N ILE A 146 0.87 7.00 -8.93
CA ILE A 146 0.33 7.82 -7.83
C ILE A 146 -0.29 6.94 -6.75
N GLN A 147 -1.05 5.91 -7.15
CA GLN A 147 -1.62 4.95 -6.22
C GLN A 147 -0.53 4.31 -5.35
N VAL A 148 0.55 3.79 -5.94
CA VAL A 148 1.65 3.17 -5.18
C VAL A 148 2.27 4.17 -4.20
N MET A 149 2.48 5.41 -4.62
CA MET A 149 3.01 6.47 -3.76
C MET A 149 2.11 6.73 -2.54
N LEU A 150 0.79 6.83 -2.75
CA LEU A 150 -0.18 7.00 -1.67
C LEU A 150 -0.25 5.79 -0.74
N ARG A 151 -0.16 4.57 -1.29
CA ARG A 151 -0.07 3.32 -0.51
C ARG A 151 1.13 3.34 0.44
N LEU A 152 2.29 3.78 -0.04
CA LEU A 152 3.48 3.92 0.79
C LEU A 152 3.27 4.91 1.94
N VAL A 153 2.64 6.06 1.69
CA VAL A 153 2.30 7.03 2.75
C VAL A 153 1.40 6.40 3.81
N VAL A 154 0.39 5.63 3.41
CA VAL A 154 -0.51 4.93 4.33
C VAL A 154 0.23 3.88 5.17
N VAL A 155 1.06 3.05 4.53
CA VAL A 155 1.81 2.00 5.24
C VAL A 155 2.82 2.58 6.22
N LEU A 156 3.53 3.64 5.82
CA LEU A 156 4.43 4.38 6.72
C LEU A 156 3.67 4.98 7.89
N SER A 157 2.53 5.63 7.63
CA SER A 157 1.63 6.18 8.65
C SER A 157 1.16 5.11 9.65
N ALA A 158 0.78 3.92 9.17
CA ALA A 158 0.37 2.81 10.01
C ALA A 158 1.55 2.24 10.83
N LEU A 159 2.73 2.06 10.21
CA LEU A 159 3.94 1.58 10.91
C LEU A 159 4.40 2.57 11.97
N LEU A 160 4.33 3.86 11.67
CA LEU A 160 4.62 4.94 12.59
C LEU A 160 3.55 5.13 13.67
N ARG A 161 2.47 4.35 13.67
CA ARG A 161 1.45 4.35 14.75
C ARG A 161 1.32 3.01 15.46
N SER A 162 1.76 1.91 14.84
CA SER A 162 1.68 0.56 15.40
C SER A 162 2.42 0.37 16.73
N GLY A 163 3.37 1.26 17.06
CA GLY A 163 4.06 1.30 18.35
C GLY A 163 3.27 1.97 19.49
N GLY A 164 2.13 2.60 19.21
CA GLY A 164 1.23 3.15 20.22
C GLY A 164 0.12 2.16 20.61
N ALA A 165 -0.70 2.52 21.61
CA ALA A 165 -1.88 1.74 22.00
C ALA A 165 -3.01 1.75 20.93
N GLY A 166 -2.81 2.45 19.81
CA GLY A 166 -3.80 2.60 18.75
C GLY A 166 -3.94 1.31 17.94
N GLN A 167 -5.18 0.83 17.82
CA GLN A 167 -5.52 -0.27 16.94
C GLN A 167 -5.71 0.29 15.52
N SER A 168 -4.89 -0.18 14.56
CA SER A 168 -5.08 0.18 13.15
C SER A 168 -5.73 -0.97 12.39
N PRO A 169 -6.70 -0.70 11.49
CA PRO A 169 -7.33 -1.72 10.66
C PRO A 169 -6.35 -2.38 9.68
N LEU A 170 -5.18 -1.77 9.46
CA LEU A 170 -4.14 -2.28 8.58
C LEU A 170 -3.27 -3.38 9.21
N LEU A 171 -3.32 -3.58 10.53
CA LEU A 171 -2.41 -4.49 11.23
C LEU A 171 -2.74 -5.97 11.00
N ASP A 172 -1.78 -6.83 11.37
CA ASP A 172 -1.91 -8.28 11.43
C ASP A 172 -2.27 -8.92 10.07
N GLU A 173 -3.42 -9.60 9.95
CA GLU A 173 -3.78 -10.37 8.76
C GLU A 173 -3.95 -9.50 7.51
N CYS A 174 -4.43 -8.26 7.67
CA CYS A 174 -4.56 -7.31 6.56
C CYS A 174 -3.17 -7.02 5.96
N ALA A 175 -2.24 -6.55 6.79
CA ALA A 175 -0.86 -6.29 6.36
C ALA A 175 -0.17 -7.55 5.82
N ALA A 176 -0.42 -8.72 6.39
CA ALA A 176 0.16 -9.98 5.91
C ALA A 176 -0.30 -10.35 4.49
N LEU A 177 -1.61 -10.26 4.21
CA LEU A 177 -2.13 -10.51 2.86
C LEU A 177 -1.67 -9.45 1.87
N TRP A 178 -1.65 -8.18 2.27
CA TRP A 178 -1.11 -7.13 1.40
C TRP A 178 0.39 -7.35 1.15
N CYS A 179 1.17 -7.77 2.15
CA CYS A 179 2.57 -8.12 1.97
C CYS A 179 2.75 -9.23 0.91
N ALA A 180 1.88 -10.25 0.92
CA ALA A 180 1.90 -11.32 -0.08
C ALA A 180 1.59 -10.78 -1.49
N GLY A 181 0.62 -9.86 -1.62
CA GLY A 181 0.32 -9.16 -2.87
C GLY A 181 1.50 -8.31 -3.37
N ALA A 182 2.11 -7.50 -2.50
CA ALA A 182 3.27 -6.69 -2.85
C ALA A 182 4.48 -7.55 -3.27
N LEU A 183 4.71 -8.67 -2.59
CA LEU A 183 5.75 -9.63 -2.95
C LEU A 183 5.46 -10.27 -4.32
N ALA A 184 4.23 -10.73 -4.56
CA ALA A 184 3.83 -11.27 -5.86
C ALA A 184 4.01 -10.24 -6.98
N LYS A 185 3.72 -8.96 -6.71
CA LYS A 185 3.93 -7.87 -7.66
C LYS A 185 5.41 -7.65 -7.97
N CYS A 186 6.27 -7.60 -6.95
CA CYS A 186 7.72 -7.49 -7.13
C CYS A 186 8.28 -8.67 -7.95
N LEU A 187 7.80 -9.89 -7.68
CA LEU A 187 8.19 -11.08 -8.45
C LEU A 187 7.70 -10.99 -9.90
N SER A 188 6.47 -10.54 -10.14
CA SER A 188 5.93 -10.33 -11.49
C SER A 188 6.77 -9.30 -12.28
N LEU A 189 7.09 -8.16 -11.67
CA LEU A 189 7.93 -7.10 -12.27
C LEU A 189 9.37 -7.56 -12.56
N ASN A 190 9.91 -8.48 -11.75
CA ASN A 190 11.23 -9.08 -11.99
C ASN A 190 11.19 -10.14 -13.10
N ARG A 191 10.03 -10.73 -13.37
CA ARG A 191 9.86 -11.76 -14.39
C ARG A 191 9.57 -11.18 -15.76
N SER A 192 8.81 -10.10 -15.85
CA SER A 192 8.46 -9.48 -17.12
C SER A 192 8.39 -7.97 -17.02
N GLN A 193 8.98 -7.30 -18.02
CA GLN A 193 8.89 -5.84 -18.15
C GLN A 193 7.52 -5.38 -18.66
N ALA A 194 6.69 -6.28 -19.20
CA ALA A 194 5.34 -5.97 -19.66
C ALA A 194 4.42 -5.42 -18.55
N TYR A 195 4.78 -5.64 -17.28
CA TYR A 195 4.06 -5.13 -16.11
C TYR A 195 4.63 -3.84 -15.53
N TRP A 196 5.70 -3.29 -16.12
CA TRP A 196 6.24 -2.02 -15.69
C TRP A 196 5.27 -0.91 -16.05
N LEU A 197 5.06 0.01 -15.12
CA LEU A 197 4.26 1.21 -15.39
C LEU A 197 5.06 2.11 -16.33
N GLU A 198 4.46 2.56 -17.42
CA GLU A 198 5.07 3.49 -18.36
C GLU A 198 4.67 4.95 -18.10
N GLY A 199 5.32 5.89 -18.78
CA GLY A 199 4.99 7.32 -18.71
C GLY A 199 5.78 8.14 -17.67
N PRO A 200 5.37 9.41 -17.43
CA PRO A 200 6.20 10.39 -16.72
C PRO A 200 6.53 10.04 -15.27
N VAL A 201 5.63 9.32 -14.60
CA VAL A 201 5.79 8.85 -13.21
C VAL A 201 6.05 7.34 -13.16
N GLY A 202 6.20 6.70 -14.31
CA GLY A 202 6.43 5.27 -14.46
C GLY A 202 7.90 4.85 -14.24
N GLY A 203 8.22 3.67 -14.73
CA GLY A 203 9.55 3.08 -14.73
C GLY A 203 9.99 2.62 -13.35
N MET A 204 11.20 3.02 -12.97
CA MET A 204 11.87 2.47 -11.80
C MET A 204 11.31 3.01 -10.49
N LEU A 205 10.76 4.23 -10.48
CA LEU A 205 10.25 4.87 -9.27
C LEU A 205 9.12 4.05 -8.61
N PRO A 206 7.97 3.78 -9.25
CA PRO A 206 6.90 3.00 -8.63
C PRO A 206 7.37 1.57 -8.27
N THR A 207 8.24 0.98 -9.07
CA THR A 207 8.84 -0.34 -8.79
C THR A 207 9.63 -0.34 -7.47
N MET A 208 10.44 0.69 -7.21
CA MET A 208 11.15 0.82 -5.94
C MET A 208 10.21 1.04 -4.76
N LEU A 209 9.15 1.83 -4.94
CA LEU A 209 8.18 2.06 -3.87
C LEU A 209 7.40 0.77 -3.53
N GLU A 210 7.05 -0.04 -4.53
CA GLU A 210 6.47 -1.38 -4.31
C GLU A 210 7.46 -2.31 -3.59
N ALA A 211 8.73 -2.32 -4.01
CA ALA A 211 9.76 -3.11 -3.33
C ALA A 211 9.95 -2.67 -1.87
N LEU A 212 9.85 -1.37 -1.60
CA LEU A 212 9.92 -0.80 -0.25
C LEU A 212 8.69 -1.13 0.60
N LEU A 213 7.51 -1.30 -0.01
CA LEU A 213 6.29 -1.70 0.69
C LEU A 213 6.41 -3.09 1.33
N VAL A 214 7.09 -4.04 0.68
CA VAL A 214 7.23 -5.42 1.17
C VAL A 214 7.78 -5.50 2.60
N PRO A 215 8.98 -4.97 2.93
CA PRO A 215 9.49 -5.04 4.30
C PRO A 215 8.63 -4.27 5.31
N LEU A 216 8.02 -3.15 4.89
CA LEU A 216 7.16 -2.36 5.79
C LEU A 216 5.88 -3.12 6.15
N LEU A 217 5.22 -3.72 5.16
CA LEU A 217 4.03 -4.57 5.35
C LEU A 217 4.38 -5.83 6.13
N PHE A 218 5.55 -6.42 5.89
CA PHE A 218 6.03 -7.55 6.68
C PHE A 218 6.12 -7.17 8.17
N LEU A 219 6.72 -6.03 8.50
CA LEU A 219 6.84 -5.57 9.90
C LEU A 219 5.47 -5.39 10.58
N LEU A 220 4.46 -4.94 9.82
CA LEU A 220 3.09 -4.79 10.28
C LEU A 220 2.35 -6.13 10.41
N GLY A 221 2.62 -7.09 9.53
CA GLY A 221 1.90 -8.37 9.41
C GLY A 221 2.57 -9.57 10.08
N GLN A 222 3.83 -9.46 10.53
CA GLN A 222 4.64 -10.59 11.02
C GLN A 222 3.95 -11.40 12.13
N ARG A 223 3.22 -10.73 13.04
CA ARG A 223 2.52 -11.42 14.15
C ARG A 223 1.44 -12.36 13.62
N ALA A 224 0.67 -11.92 12.62
CA ALA A 224 -0.35 -12.75 11.99
C ALA A 224 0.25 -13.89 11.18
N LEU A 225 1.35 -13.62 10.47
CA LEU A 225 2.04 -14.64 9.68
C LEU A 225 2.45 -15.84 10.54
N PHE A 226 3.02 -15.60 11.73
CA PHE A 226 3.42 -16.69 12.62
C PHE A 226 2.25 -17.28 13.41
N ARG A 227 1.25 -16.49 13.80
CA ARG A 227 0.09 -16.97 14.54
C ARG A 227 -0.81 -17.88 13.71
N SER A 228 -0.98 -17.57 12.43
CA SER A 228 -1.96 -18.20 11.53
C SER A 228 -1.31 -18.73 10.25
N ALA A 229 -0.09 -19.27 10.36
CA ALA A 229 0.71 -19.71 9.22
C ALA A 229 -0.03 -20.70 8.30
N GLY A 230 -0.74 -21.67 8.89
CA GLY A 230 -1.51 -22.66 8.11
C GLY A 230 -2.62 -22.02 7.28
N THR A 231 -3.36 -21.06 7.84
CA THR A 231 -4.39 -20.30 7.11
C THR A 231 -3.78 -19.47 5.99
N MET A 232 -2.63 -18.81 6.23
CA MET A 232 -1.95 -18.02 5.22
C MET A 232 -1.46 -18.88 4.04
N VAL A 233 -0.87 -20.05 4.33
CA VAL A 233 -0.46 -21.01 3.29
C VAL A 233 -1.67 -21.47 2.47
N LEU A 234 -2.78 -21.81 3.14
CA LEU A 234 -4.02 -22.19 2.45
C LEU A 234 -4.53 -21.07 1.53
N VAL A 235 -4.57 -19.81 2.02
CA VAL A 235 -4.99 -18.65 1.21
C VAL A 235 -4.09 -18.46 0.00
N VAL A 236 -2.76 -18.57 0.15
CA VAL A 236 -1.81 -18.47 -0.96
C VAL A 236 -2.06 -19.56 -2.01
N VAL A 237 -2.28 -20.80 -1.59
CA VAL A 237 -2.58 -21.92 -2.51
C VAL A 237 -3.89 -21.67 -3.26
N LEU A 238 -4.96 -21.26 -2.55
CA LEU A 238 -6.26 -20.99 -3.17
C LEU A 238 -6.19 -19.83 -4.17
N ILE A 239 -5.48 -18.75 -3.84
CA ILE A 239 -5.24 -17.64 -4.76
C ILE A 239 -4.42 -18.10 -5.97
N GLY A 240 -3.36 -18.89 -5.77
CA GLY A 240 -2.56 -19.43 -6.86
C GLY A 240 -3.38 -20.28 -7.83
N MET A 241 -4.24 -21.17 -7.31
CA MET A 241 -5.16 -21.97 -8.11
C MET A 241 -6.18 -21.11 -8.87
N PHE A 242 -6.72 -20.07 -8.24
CA PHE A 242 -7.65 -19.14 -8.88
C PHE A 242 -6.97 -18.34 -9.99
N ALA A 243 -5.78 -17.79 -9.71
CA ALA A 243 -5.00 -16.99 -10.64
C ALA A 243 -4.55 -17.81 -11.86
N GLN A 244 -4.13 -19.06 -11.65
CA GLN A 244 -3.78 -19.99 -12.73
C GLN A 244 -4.94 -20.24 -13.71
N ARG A 245 -6.19 -20.19 -13.24
CA ARG A 245 -7.38 -20.37 -14.08
C ARG A 245 -7.91 -19.09 -14.72
N ASN A 246 -7.45 -17.92 -14.26
CA ASN A 246 -7.93 -16.61 -14.69
C ASN A 246 -6.74 -15.69 -15.01
N THR A 247 -5.93 -16.09 -15.98
CA THR A 247 -4.70 -15.37 -16.31
C THR A 247 -4.96 -14.20 -17.26
N LEU A 248 -4.29 -13.10 -16.98
CA LEU A 248 -4.18 -11.96 -17.89
C LEU A 248 -2.94 -12.14 -18.76
N GLN A 249 -3.02 -12.02 -20.08
CA GLN A 249 -1.88 -12.31 -20.97
C GLN A 249 -1.21 -11.04 -21.48
N PHE A 250 -0.59 -10.26 -20.58
CA PHE A 250 0.26 -9.13 -20.99
C PHE A 250 1.70 -9.54 -21.27
N ALA A 251 2.22 -10.50 -20.50
CA ALA A 251 3.56 -11.01 -20.68
C ALA A 251 3.55 -12.32 -21.48
N GLU A 252 4.65 -12.60 -22.18
CA GLU A 252 4.89 -13.92 -22.77
C GLU A 252 5.06 -14.98 -21.67
N GLU A 253 5.61 -14.59 -20.52
CA GLU A 253 5.82 -15.47 -19.38
C GLU A 253 4.52 -15.74 -18.60
N SER A 254 4.01 -16.96 -18.70
CA SER A 254 2.84 -17.41 -17.94
C SER A 254 2.96 -17.21 -16.42
N GLU A 255 4.17 -17.35 -15.86
CA GLU A 255 4.40 -17.11 -14.43
C GLU A 255 4.12 -15.66 -14.02
N ALA A 256 4.54 -14.68 -14.83
CA ALA A 256 4.33 -13.27 -14.55
C ALA A 256 2.83 -12.92 -14.59
N ASN A 257 2.12 -13.52 -15.56
CA ASN A 257 0.67 -13.43 -15.73
C ASN A 257 -0.11 -13.95 -14.52
N ILE A 258 0.27 -15.14 -14.02
CA ILE A 258 -0.34 -15.74 -12.82
C ILE A 258 -0.07 -14.88 -11.59
N LEU A 259 1.18 -14.47 -11.39
CA LEU A 259 1.57 -13.63 -10.26
C LEU A 259 0.81 -12.31 -10.27
N PHE A 260 0.66 -11.68 -11.44
CA PHE A 260 -0.04 -10.41 -11.57
C PHE A 260 -1.53 -10.52 -11.20
N THR A 261 -2.23 -11.56 -11.68
CA THR A 261 -3.61 -11.82 -11.23
C THR A 261 -3.65 -12.06 -9.71
N ALA A 262 -2.70 -12.82 -9.17
CA ALA A 262 -2.65 -13.12 -7.73
C ALA A 262 -2.51 -11.85 -6.86
N VAL A 263 -1.76 -10.82 -7.32
CA VAL A 263 -1.65 -9.52 -6.62
C VAL A 263 -3.03 -8.96 -6.31
N HIS A 264 -3.91 -8.87 -7.31
CA HIS A 264 -5.23 -8.28 -7.16
C HIS A 264 -6.14 -9.08 -6.22
N CYS A 265 -6.01 -10.41 -6.21
CA CYS A 265 -6.74 -11.27 -5.29
C CYS A 265 -6.27 -11.08 -3.83
N PHE A 266 -4.95 -11.01 -3.58
CA PHE A 266 -4.41 -10.75 -2.25
C PHE A 266 -4.87 -9.38 -1.73
N GLU A 267 -4.79 -8.35 -2.57
CA GLU A 267 -5.24 -7.00 -2.22
C GLU A 267 -6.76 -6.94 -1.96
N PHE A 268 -7.55 -7.68 -2.73
CA PHE A 268 -9.00 -7.78 -2.50
C PHE A 268 -9.34 -8.42 -1.15
N LEU A 269 -8.72 -9.56 -0.82
CA LEU A 269 -8.92 -10.16 0.51
C LEU A 269 -8.41 -9.24 1.63
N SER A 270 -7.27 -8.57 1.42
CA SER A 270 -6.76 -7.58 2.36
C SER A 270 -7.76 -6.44 2.60
N ALA A 271 -8.41 -5.93 1.55
CA ALA A 271 -9.42 -4.87 1.66
C ALA A 271 -10.67 -5.34 2.41
N ILE A 272 -11.13 -6.58 2.20
CA ILE A 272 -12.23 -7.17 2.97
C ILE A 272 -11.87 -7.26 4.45
N ILE A 273 -10.68 -7.77 4.78
CA ILE A 273 -10.22 -7.83 6.18
C ILE A 273 -10.11 -6.44 6.78
N TYR A 274 -9.60 -5.46 6.02
CA TYR A 274 -9.54 -4.06 6.46
C TYR A 274 -10.92 -3.52 6.83
N ALA A 275 -11.93 -3.75 5.98
CA ALA A 275 -13.31 -3.34 6.25
C ALA A 275 -13.91 -4.07 7.47
N GLY A 276 -13.72 -5.40 7.55
CA GLY A 276 -14.16 -6.21 8.68
C GLY A 276 -13.52 -5.78 10.01
N ARG A 277 -12.22 -5.46 10.01
CA ARG A 277 -11.56 -4.89 11.20
C ARG A 277 -12.15 -3.55 11.56
N THR A 278 -12.39 -2.68 10.59
CA THR A 278 -13.02 -1.36 10.84
C THR A 278 -14.39 -1.49 11.51
N MET A 279 -15.16 -2.55 11.21
CA MET A 279 -16.44 -2.84 11.89
C MET A 279 -16.29 -3.30 13.34
N LEU A 280 -15.15 -3.92 13.68
CA LEU A 280 -14.89 -4.52 14.99
C LEU A 280 -14.10 -3.59 15.92
N LEU A 281 -13.51 -2.52 15.39
CA LEU A 281 -12.76 -1.54 16.17
C LEU A 281 -13.72 -0.58 16.85
N ASP A 282 -13.56 -0.42 18.17
CA ASP A 282 -14.18 0.67 18.90
C ASP A 282 -13.59 2.00 18.42
N ASN A 283 -14.41 2.80 17.75
CA ASN A 283 -13.99 4.06 17.13
C ASN A 283 -13.97 5.17 18.18
N ASP A 284 -12.88 5.29 18.95
CA ASP A 284 -12.68 6.38 19.92
C ASP A 284 -12.40 7.75 19.24
N GLY A 285 -13.11 8.10 18.15
CA GLY A 285 -12.98 9.39 17.47
C GLY A 285 -11.57 9.69 16.94
N GLN A 286 -10.77 8.66 16.63
CA GLN A 286 -9.36 8.83 16.25
C GLN A 286 -9.22 9.41 14.84
N PHE A 287 -9.04 10.73 14.74
CA PHE A 287 -8.96 11.47 13.47
C PHE A 287 -7.90 10.95 12.47
N HIS A 288 -6.81 10.36 12.96
CA HIS A 288 -5.78 9.79 12.08
C HIS A 288 -6.25 8.53 11.32
N LEU A 289 -7.25 7.79 11.84
CA LEU A 289 -7.89 6.71 11.08
C LEU A 289 -8.65 7.31 9.90
N ALA A 290 -9.31 8.45 10.05
CA ALA A 290 -10.05 9.11 8.97
C ALA A 290 -9.17 9.43 7.76
N PHE A 291 -7.95 9.93 7.99
CA PHE A 291 -6.98 10.12 6.91
C PHE A 291 -6.68 8.80 6.20
N THR A 292 -6.44 7.72 6.96
CA THR A 292 -6.14 6.41 6.38
C THR A 292 -7.32 5.90 5.54
N HIS A 293 -8.53 5.94 6.07
CA HIS A 293 -9.74 5.57 5.32
C HIS A 293 -9.91 6.39 4.03
N PHE A 294 -9.73 7.70 4.12
CA PHE A 294 -9.85 8.59 2.96
C PHE A 294 -8.80 8.27 1.89
N VAL A 295 -7.51 8.16 2.27
CA VAL A 295 -6.44 7.88 1.30
C VAL A 295 -6.59 6.49 0.70
N MET A 296 -7.03 5.49 1.48
CA MET A 296 -7.32 4.14 0.97
C MET A 296 -8.43 4.15 -0.09
N VAL A 297 -9.47 4.97 0.09
CA VAL A 297 -10.50 5.18 -0.94
C VAL A 297 -9.90 5.87 -2.17
N VAL A 298 -9.18 6.99 -1.99
CA VAL A 298 -8.61 7.76 -3.11
C VAL A 298 -7.66 6.89 -3.94
N GLN A 299 -6.69 6.23 -3.31
CA GLN A 299 -5.71 5.40 -4.03
C GLN A 299 -6.40 4.24 -4.77
N GLN A 300 -7.42 3.62 -4.18
CA GLN A 300 -8.14 2.54 -4.84
C GLN A 300 -9.06 3.03 -5.97
N SER A 301 -9.62 4.23 -5.86
CA SER A 301 -10.38 4.86 -6.95
C SER A 301 -9.52 5.09 -8.18
N LEU A 302 -8.23 5.44 -8.03
CA LEU A 302 -7.30 5.60 -9.15
C LEU A 302 -7.09 4.27 -9.90
N ALA A 303 -6.88 3.17 -9.16
CA ALA A 303 -6.75 1.84 -9.77
C ALA A 303 -8.05 1.36 -10.41
N ALA A 304 -9.18 1.50 -9.73
CA ALA A 304 -10.47 1.10 -10.28
C ALA A 304 -10.80 1.89 -11.55
N TYR A 305 -10.56 3.20 -11.56
CA TYR A 305 -10.73 4.04 -12.74
C TYR A 305 -9.83 3.57 -13.90
N PHE A 306 -8.54 3.32 -13.63
CA PHE A 306 -7.62 2.77 -14.63
C PHE A 306 -8.15 1.48 -15.26
N TRP A 307 -8.46 0.46 -14.43
CA TRP A 307 -8.83 -0.86 -14.94
C TRP A 307 -10.20 -0.89 -15.63
N LEU A 308 -11.13 -0.02 -15.23
CA LEU A 308 -12.43 0.09 -15.90
C LEU A 308 -12.30 0.82 -17.24
N GLN A 309 -11.56 1.93 -17.28
CA GLN A 309 -11.47 2.76 -18.48
C GLN A 309 -10.51 2.19 -19.52
N ALA A 310 -9.37 1.62 -19.10
CA ALA A 310 -8.39 1.05 -20.02
C ALA A 310 -8.89 -0.22 -20.72
N PHE A 311 -9.88 -0.91 -20.13
CA PHE A 311 -10.40 -2.19 -20.62
C PHE A 311 -11.94 -2.19 -20.72
N GLU A 312 -12.52 -1.07 -21.16
CA GLU A 312 -13.97 -0.91 -21.33
C GLU A 312 -14.53 -1.78 -22.49
N GLY A 313 -13.68 -2.29 -23.39
CA GLY A 313 -14.05 -3.15 -24.52
C GLY A 313 -13.51 -4.59 -24.46
N GLU A 314 -14.00 -5.45 -25.37
CA GLU A 314 -13.39 -6.76 -25.64
C GLU A 314 -11.98 -6.55 -26.19
N THR A 315 -11.00 -6.73 -25.33
CA THR A 315 -9.59 -6.68 -25.69
C THR A 315 -9.08 -8.11 -25.84
N ASP A 316 -8.30 -8.37 -26.89
CA ASP A 316 -7.62 -9.66 -27.16
C ASP A 316 -6.57 -10.04 -26.10
N VAL A 317 -6.49 -9.27 -25.01
CA VAL A 317 -5.53 -9.45 -23.92
C VAL A 317 -6.04 -10.44 -22.85
N ASN A 318 -7.23 -11.00 -23.06
CA ASN A 318 -7.72 -12.09 -22.23
C ASN A 318 -6.94 -13.37 -22.55
N GLY A 319 -6.16 -13.84 -21.56
CA GLY A 319 -5.53 -15.16 -21.61
C GLY A 319 -6.57 -16.26 -21.35
N LEU A 320 -6.35 -17.04 -20.28
CA LEU A 320 -7.31 -18.07 -19.88
C LEU A 320 -8.38 -17.50 -18.93
N GLY A 321 -9.64 -17.85 -19.16
CA GLY A 321 -10.74 -17.60 -18.23
C GLY A 321 -11.17 -16.13 -18.18
N LEU A 322 -11.34 -15.59 -16.96
CA LEU A 322 -11.89 -14.24 -16.71
C LEU A 322 -10.81 -13.21 -16.33
N GLY A 323 -9.56 -13.33 -16.79
CA GLY A 323 -8.41 -12.53 -16.33
C GLY A 323 -8.69 -11.04 -16.08
N ILE A 324 -9.02 -10.27 -17.12
CA ILE A 324 -9.31 -8.83 -17.00
C ILE A 324 -10.52 -8.58 -16.10
N LYS A 325 -11.61 -9.33 -16.30
CA LYS A 325 -12.86 -9.17 -15.52
C LYS A 325 -12.64 -9.46 -14.04
N ALA A 326 -11.77 -10.42 -13.70
CA ALA A 326 -11.41 -10.75 -12.33
C ALA A 326 -10.60 -9.62 -11.67
N ILE A 327 -9.71 -8.97 -12.42
CA ILE A 327 -8.96 -7.81 -11.94
C ILE A 327 -9.87 -6.60 -11.74
N GLN A 328 -10.74 -6.29 -12.71
CA GLN A 328 -11.74 -5.22 -12.59
C GLN A 328 -12.66 -5.46 -11.39
N PHE A 329 -13.18 -6.68 -11.23
CA PHE A 329 -13.99 -7.07 -10.08
C PHE A 329 -13.23 -6.91 -8.76
N SER A 330 -11.97 -7.35 -8.70
CA SER A 330 -11.13 -7.21 -7.51
C SER A 330 -10.89 -5.75 -7.17
N CYS A 331 -10.59 -4.90 -8.15
CA CYS A 331 -10.35 -3.46 -7.93
C CYS A 331 -11.61 -2.73 -7.46
N LEU A 332 -12.78 -3.03 -8.05
CA LEU A 332 -14.06 -2.48 -7.64
C LEU A 332 -14.46 -2.97 -6.25
N GLY A 333 -14.26 -4.26 -5.98
CA GLY A 333 -14.51 -4.87 -4.68
C GLY A 333 -13.64 -4.25 -3.57
N GLN A 334 -12.36 -4.00 -3.84
CA GLN A 334 -11.48 -3.25 -2.93
C GLN A 334 -12.01 -1.84 -2.67
N LEU A 335 -12.44 -1.12 -3.71
CA LEU A 335 -13.00 0.24 -3.57
C LEU A 335 -14.26 0.22 -2.69
N CYS A 336 -15.18 -0.71 -2.93
CA CYS A 336 -16.38 -0.88 -2.12
C CYS A 336 -16.04 -1.19 -0.65
N ALA A 337 -15.04 -2.05 -0.39
CA ALA A 337 -14.61 -2.36 0.96
C ALA A 337 -14.01 -1.14 1.67
N TYR A 338 -13.17 -0.35 1.01
CA TYR A 338 -12.62 0.87 1.60
C TYR A 338 -13.67 1.97 1.79
N LEU A 339 -14.63 2.11 0.87
CA LEU A 339 -15.77 3.02 1.03
C LEU A 339 -16.65 2.62 2.21
N ALA A 340 -16.93 1.33 2.37
CA ALA A 340 -17.67 0.82 3.53
C ALA A 340 -16.93 1.13 4.84
N ALA A 341 -15.62 0.86 4.90
CA ALA A 341 -14.79 1.19 6.05
C ALA A 341 -14.79 2.70 6.37
N ALA A 342 -14.63 3.55 5.34
CA ALA A 342 -14.68 5.01 5.50
C ALA A 342 -16.06 5.49 6.00
N THR A 343 -17.14 4.89 5.50
CA THR A 343 -18.52 5.24 5.87
C THR A 343 -18.81 4.84 7.31
N LEU A 344 -18.37 3.65 7.73
CA LEU A 344 -18.49 3.18 9.11
C LEU A 344 -17.72 4.09 10.08
N HIS A 345 -16.50 4.47 9.70
CA HIS A 345 -15.72 5.42 10.49
C HIS A 345 -16.40 6.80 10.57
N ALA A 346 -16.93 7.32 9.46
CA ALA A 346 -17.66 8.59 9.47
C ALA A 346 -18.96 8.51 10.29
N ALA A 347 -19.68 7.38 10.24
CA ALA A 347 -20.88 7.15 11.02
C ALA A 347 -20.61 7.16 12.54
N SER A 348 -19.45 6.64 12.96
CA SER A 348 -19.05 6.65 14.37
C SER A 348 -18.89 8.04 14.97
N TRP A 349 -18.64 9.07 14.14
CA TRP A 349 -18.54 10.45 14.62
C TRP A 349 -19.89 11.04 15.04
N PHE A 350 -21.00 10.53 14.50
CA PHE A 350 -22.33 11.02 14.84
C PHE A 350 -22.95 10.30 16.03
N THR A 351 -22.44 9.11 16.40
CA THR A 351 -22.96 8.34 17.54
C THR A 351 -22.47 8.85 18.89
N ASP A 352 -21.33 9.53 18.94
CA ASP A 352 -20.75 10.06 20.19
C ASP A 352 -21.49 11.29 20.74
N ASP A 353 -22.28 11.97 19.91
CA ASP A 353 -22.97 13.22 20.28
C ASP A 353 -24.31 13.01 21.01
N THR A 354 -24.78 11.77 21.16
CA THR A 354 -25.95 11.50 22.01
C THR A 354 -25.49 11.16 23.43
N PRO A 355 -25.54 12.10 24.39
CA PRO A 355 -25.35 11.75 25.79
C PRO A 355 -26.47 10.79 26.16
N VAL A 356 -26.14 9.50 26.26
CA VAL A 356 -27.05 8.54 26.86
C VAL A 356 -27.06 8.89 28.35
N HIS A 357 -27.93 9.82 28.74
CA HIS A 357 -28.30 10.04 30.13
C HIS A 357 -29.05 8.80 30.58
N VAL A 358 -28.30 7.75 30.91
CA VAL A 358 -28.78 6.61 31.68
C VAL A 358 -28.97 7.12 33.10
N ASN A 359 -30.10 7.78 33.35
CA ASN A 359 -30.60 7.96 34.71
C ASN A 359 -31.05 6.58 35.19
N ILE A 360 -30.16 5.85 35.88
CA ILE A 360 -30.53 4.72 36.74
C ILE A 360 -30.61 5.22 38.17
#